data_AF-A0A850HQB5-F1
#
_entry.id   AF-A0A850HQB5-F1
#
_cell.length_a   1.000
_cell.length_b   1.000
_cell.length_c   1.000
_cell.angle_alpha   90.00
_cell.angle_beta   90.00
_cell.angle_gamma   90.00
#
_symmetry.space_group_name_H-M   'P 1'
#
loop_
_entity.id
_entity.type
_entity.pdbx_description
1 polymer ?
#
loop_
_entity_poly.entity_id
_entity_poly.type
_entity_poly.pdbx_seq_one_letter_code
_entity_poly.pdbx_strand_id
1 'polypeptide(L)' 'MSKVRRAVIREWMTLAREKRHSSEQAAAFAKAALQRHDLPRSRRTPHAIVMRWLRPRTGRP' A
#
# COMPACT_ATOMS: atom_id res chain seq x y z
N MET A 1 -14.49 -0.64 -6.54
CA MET A 1 -13.07 -0.69 -6.07
C MET A 1 -12.36 -1.86 -6.74
N SER A 2 -11.17 -1.67 -7.33
CA SER A 2 -10.37 -2.76 -7.94
C SER A 2 -10.07 -3.89 -6.92
N LYS A 3 -10.09 -5.16 -7.37
CA LYS A 3 -9.77 -6.34 -6.55
C LYS A 3 -8.38 -6.20 -5.91
N VAL A 4 -7.40 -5.76 -6.69
CA VAL A 4 -6.01 -5.55 -6.23
C VAL A 4 -5.91 -4.48 -5.16
N ARG A 5 -6.60 -3.34 -5.33
CA ARG A 5 -6.63 -2.28 -4.32
C ARG A 5 -7.16 -2.77 -2.98
N ARG A 6 -8.21 -3.60 -2.99
CA ARG A 6 -8.79 -4.17 -1.76
C ARG A 6 -7.85 -5.17 -1.11
N ALA A 7 -7.18 -6.03 -1.89
CA ALA A 7 -6.20 -6.98 -1.38
C ALA A 7 -5.03 -6.27 -0.68
N VAL A 8 -4.41 -5.29 -1.35
CA VAL A 8 -3.30 -4.50 -0.81
C VAL A 8 -3.69 -3.75 0.47
N ILE A 9 -4.89 -3.13 0.51
CA ILE A 9 -5.37 -2.45 1.73
C ILE A 9 -5.63 -3.45 2.86
N ARG A 10 -6.20 -4.62 2.55
CA ARG A 10 -6.47 -5.65 3.57
C ARG A 10 -5.18 -6.17 4.17
N GLU A 11 -4.20 -6.53 3.35
CA GLU A 11 -2.87 -6.95 3.81
C GLU A 11 -2.19 -5.86 4.65
N TRP A 12 -2.28 -4.60 4.22
CA TRP A 12 -1.78 -3.49 5.02
C TRP A 12 -2.45 -3.47 6.40
N MET A 13 -3.78 -3.53 6.45
CA MET A 13 -4.53 -3.49 7.71
C MET A 13 -4.31 -4.71 8.61
N THR A 14 -3.86 -5.86 8.07
CA THR A 14 -3.46 -7.02 8.90
C THR A 14 -2.13 -6.81 9.62
N LEU A 15 -1.33 -5.82 9.22
CA LEU A 15 -0.11 -5.47 9.95
C LEU A 15 -0.43 -4.82 11.29
N ALA A 16 0.43 -5.08 12.27
CA ALA A 16 0.42 -4.40 13.55
C ALA A 16 0.49 -2.88 13.37
N ARG A 17 -0.15 -2.12 14.26
CA ARG A 17 -0.32 -0.66 14.10
C ARG A 17 1.02 0.06 14.07
N GLU A 18 2.01 -0.45 14.80
CA GLU A 18 3.39 0.02 14.88
C GLU A 18 4.10 -0.09 13.53
N LYS A 19 3.74 -1.10 12.74
CA LYS A 19 4.26 -1.33 11.37
C LYS A 19 3.51 -0.53 10.30
N ARG A 20 2.45 0.18 10.69
CA ARG A 20 1.64 1.03 9.80
C ARG A 20 1.82 2.51 10.05
N HIS A 21 2.67 2.89 11.00
CA HIS A 21 2.70 4.27 11.48
C HIS A 21 3.52 5.17 10.57
N SER A 22 4.58 4.65 9.96
CA SER A 22 5.51 5.45 9.16
C SER A 22 5.26 5.34 7.65
N SER A 23 5.48 6.45 6.95
CA SER A 23 5.53 6.47 5.48
C SER A 23 6.67 5.60 4.94
N GLU A 24 7.74 5.41 5.70
CA GLU A 24 8.86 4.54 5.31
C GLU A 24 8.45 3.06 5.33
N GLN A 25 7.73 2.64 6.38
CA GLN A 25 7.15 1.29 6.46
C GLN A 25 6.14 1.05 5.33
N ALA A 26 5.35 2.06 4.97
CA ALA A 26 4.45 1.98 3.84
C ALA A 26 5.18 1.88 2.50
N ALA A 27 6.32 2.55 2.34
CA ALA A 27 7.15 2.43 1.13
C ALA A 27 7.78 1.03 1.02
N ALA A 28 8.28 0.48 2.13
CA ALA A 28 8.78 -0.90 2.17
C ALA A 28 7.68 -1.91 1.83
N PHE A 29 6.51 -1.77 2.45
CA PHE A 29 5.35 -2.59 2.13
C PHE A 29 4.90 -2.42 0.68
N ALA A 30 4.92 -1.19 0.14
CA ALA A 30 4.56 -0.94 -1.25
C ALA A 30 5.46 -1.72 -2.21
N LYS A 31 6.78 -1.70 -2.00
CA LYS A 31 7.72 -2.52 -2.79
C LYS A 31 7.38 -4.01 -2.73
N ALA A 32 7.12 -4.54 -1.53
CA ALA A 32 6.74 -5.95 -1.36
C ALA A 32 5.36 -6.29 -1.96
N ALA A 33 4.43 -5.35 -1.97
CA ALA A 33 3.11 -5.53 -2.58
C ALA A 33 3.20 -5.57 -4.11
N LEU A 34 4.13 -4.82 -4.71
CA LEU A 34 4.38 -4.87 -6.16
C LEU A 34 4.91 -6.21 -6.66
N GLN A 35 5.61 -6.96 -5.81
CA GLN A 35 6.07 -8.31 -6.15
C GLN A 35 4.95 -9.35 -6.13
N ARG A 36 3.85 -9.07 -5.40
CA ARG A 36 2.75 -10.01 -5.15
C ARG A 36 1.50 -9.71 -5.97
N HIS A 37 1.37 -8.48 -6.47
CA HIS A 37 0.18 -8.00 -7.15
C HIS A 37 0.53 -7.27 -8.44
N ASP A 38 -0.02 -7.74 -9.55
CA ASP A 38 -0.01 -6.98 -10.79
C ASP A 38 -0.98 -5.80 -10.72
N LEU A 39 -0.43 -4.60 -10.83
CA LEU A 39 -1.22 -3.38 -10.86
C LEU A 39 -1.74 -3.10 -12.28
N PRO A 40 -2.96 -2.58 -12.40
CA PRO A 40 -3.48 -2.18 -13.70
C PRO A 40 -2.61 -1.07 -14.31
N ARG A 41 -2.50 -1.10 -15.63
CA ARG A 41 -1.72 -0.13 -16.42
C ARG A 41 -2.16 1.31 -16.06
N SER A 42 -1.19 2.14 -15.71
CA SER A 42 -1.43 3.52 -15.25
C SER A 42 -0.32 4.45 -15.72
N ARG A 43 -0.62 5.75 -15.78
CA ARG A 43 0.40 6.80 -16.04
C ARG A 43 1.33 7.03 -14.85
N ARG A 44 0.94 6.59 -13.65
CA ARG A 44 1.78 6.69 -12.44
C ARG A 44 2.54 5.39 -12.23
N THR A 45 3.71 5.49 -11.59
CA THR A 45 4.48 4.30 -11.24
C THR A 45 3.66 3.38 -10.32
N PRO A 46 3.80 2.05 -10.47
CA PRO A 46 3.17 1.07 -9.59
C PRO A 46 3.31 1.41 -8.10
N HIS A 47 4.52 1.83 -7.69
CA HIS A 47 4.81 2.25 -6.32
C HIS A 47 3.98 3.47 -5.88
N ALA A 48 3.88 4.51 -6.71
CA ALA A 48 3.10 5.71 -6.41
C ALA A 48 1.60 5.42 -6.26
N ILE A 49 1.09 4.40 -6.97
CA ILE A 49 -0.31 3.96 -6.85
C ILE A 49 -0.55 3.33 -5.47
N VAL A 50 0.31 2.41 -5.05
CA VAL A 50 0.20 1.75 -3.75
C VAL A 50 0.35 2.77 -2.62
N MET A 51 1.38 3.62 -2.68
CA MET A 51 1.58 4.70 -1.70
C MET A 51 0.37 5.63 -1.59
N ARG A 52 -0.33 5.94 -2.68
CA ARG A 52 -1.58 6.73 -2.65
C ARG A 52 -2.70 6.01 -1.88
N TRP A 53 -2.74 4.69 -1.90
CA TRP A 53 -3.72 3.92 -1.13
C TRP A 53 -3.38 3.86 0.36
N LEU A 54 -2.09 3.85 0.69
CA LEU A 54 -1.59 3.70 2.05
C LEU A 54 -1.47 5.02 2.80
N ARG A 55 -1.15 6.15 2.13
CA ARG A 55 -0.98 7.48 2.75
C ARG A 55 -2.11 7.89 3.71
N PRO A 56 -3.40 7.72 3.38
CA PRO A 56 -4.48 8.07 4.32
C PRO A 56 -4.58 7.14 5.55
N ARG A 57 -3.78 6.07 5.59
CA ARG A 57 -3.79 4.97 6.56
C ARG A 57 -2.43 4.81 7.25
N THR A 58 -1.47 5.66 6.94
CA THR A 58 -0.19 5.80 7.63
C THR A 58 -0.31 6.95 8.60
N GLY A 59 -0.22 6.68 9.90
CA GLY A 59 -0.20 7.69 10.95
C GLY A 59 -1.33 8.71 10.84
N ARG A 60 -2.56 8.31 11.15
CA ARG A 60 -3.52 9.28 11.69
C ARG A 60 -3.23 9.33 13.20
N PRO A 61 -2.94 10.49 13.80
CA PRO A 61 -2.96 10.62 15.26
C PRO A 61 -4.34 10.19 15.79
#